data_AF-F9GCG7-F1
#
_entry.id   AF-F9GCG7-F1
#
_cell.length_a   1.000
_cell.length_b   1.000
_cell.length_c   1.000
_cell.angle_alpha   90.00
_cell.angle_beta   90.00
_cell.angle_gamma   90.00
#
_symmetry.space_group_name_H-M   'P 1'
#
loop_
_entity.id
_entity.type
_entity.pdbx_description
1 polymer ?
#
loop_
_entity_poly.entity_id
_entity_poly.type
_entity_poly.pdbx_seq_one_letter_code
_entity_poly.pdbx_strand_id
1 'polypeptide(L)'
;QLRACVEAILKQQGDNKPLGKHWTTRFVKRHLQLSTKLGKRQEAARFDGFTPKAVNWYFDIRETEYGWIKPENTVNVDEGGIMAGFGHN
;
A
#
# COMPACT_ATOMS: atom_id res chain seq x y z
N GLN A 1 -7.02 7.15 -9.08
CA GLN A 1 -6.13 6.67 -10.15
C GLN A 1 -6.92 5.97 -11.26
N LEU A 2 -7.62 4.84 -11.01
CA LEU A 2 -8.40 4.11 -12.05
C LEU A 2 -9.32 5.01 -12.91
N ARG A 3 -10.14 5.86 -12.27
CA ARG A 3 -11.08 6.75 -12.97
C ARG A 3 -10.38 7.69 -13.95
N ALA A 4 -9.30 8.34 -13.51
CA ALA A 4 -8.55 9.28 -14.33
C ALA A 4 -7.86 8.58 -15.52
N CYS A 5 -7.33 7.36 -15.31
CA CYS A 5 -6.77 6.56 -16.40
C CYS A 5 -7.82 6.20 -17.46
N VAL A 6 -9.02 5.77 -17.03
CA VAL A 6 -10.11 5.44 -17.95
C VAL A 6 -10.59 6.69 -18.69
N GLU A 7 -10.74 7.82 -17.99
CA GLU A 7 -11.09 9.10 -18.64
C GLU A 7 -10.04 9.53 -19.66
N ALA A 8 -8.75 9.30 -19.41
CA ALA A 8 -7.69 9.58 -20.39
C ALA A 8 -7.78 8.68 -21.64
N ILE A 9 -8.04 7.38 -21.46
CA ILE A 9 -8.20 6.43 -22.58
C ILE A 9 -9.43 6.79 -23.42
N LEU A 10 -10.56 7.10 -22.79
CA LEU A 10 -11.79 7.47 -23.49
C LEU A 10 -11.60 8.74 -24.31
N LYS A 11 -10.92 9.75 -23.76
CA LYS A 11 -10.54 10.96 -24.50
C LYS A 11 -9.69 10.64 -25.72
N GLN A 12 -8.72 9.72 -25.59
CA GLN A 12 -7.89 9.28 -26.72
C GLN A 12 -8.72 8.57 -27.81
N GLN A 13 -9.80 7.88 -27.43
CA GLN A 13 -10.73 7.22 -28.34
C GLN A 13 -11.84 8.16 -28.88
N GLY A 14 -11.81 9.44 -28.52
CA GLY A 14 -12.79 10.44 -28.96
C GLY A 14 -14.07 10.51 -28.11
N ASP A 15 -14.18 9.73 -27.03
CA ASP A 15 -15.28 9.85 -26.08
C ASP A 15 -14.91 10.78 -24.93
N ASN A 16 -15.40 12.02 -25.00
CA ASN A 16 -15.17 13.06 -24.01
C ASN A 16 -16.26 13.11 -22.92
N LYS A 17 -17.19 12.14 -22.89
CA LYS A 17 -18.27 12.14 -21.89
C LYS A 17 -17.70 11.82 -20.50
N PRO A 18 -18.13 12.54 -19.45
CA PRO A 18 -17.70 12.24 -18.10
C PRO A 18 -18.27 10.89 -17.66
N LEU A 19 -17.43 10.07 -17.00
CA LEU A 19 -17.88 8.82 -16.42
C LEU A 19 -18.93 9.07 -15.33
N GLY A 20 -19.97 8.23 -15.27
CA GLY A 20 -20.97 8.33 -14.21
C GLY A 20 -20.38 8.21 -12.80
N LYS A 21 -21.02 8.87 -11.81
CA LYS A 21 -20.55 8.92 -10.40
C LYS A 21 -20.28 7.54 -9.80
N HIS A 22 -21.10 6.55 -10.14
CA HIS A 22 -21.00 5.17 -9.63
C HIS A 22 -20.30 4.20 -10.58
N TRP A 23 -19.73 4.69 -11.68
CA TRP A 23 -19.14 3.83 -12.71
C TRP A 23 -18.02 2.96 -12.15
N THR A 24 -17.07 3.55 -11.40
CA THR A 24 -15.93 2.83 -10.83
C THR A 24 -16.35 1.72 -9.88
N THR A 25 -17.30 2.00 -8.97
CA THR A 25 -17.80 1.01 -8.00
C THR A 25 -18.52 -0.13 -8.72
N ARG A 26 -19.35 0.17 -9.73
CA ARG A 26 -20.05 -0.86 -10.52
C ARG A 26 -19.10 -1.66 -11.41
N PHE A 27 -18.04 -1.03 -11.92
CA PHE A 27 -17.01 -1.69 -12.71
C PHE A 27 -16.26 -2.73 -11.87
N VAL A 28 -15.77 -2.36 -10.68
CA VAL A 28 -15.11 -3.30 -9.76
C VAL A 28 -16.07 -4.40 -9.30
N LYS A 29 -17.32 -4.06 -8.99
CA LYS A 29 -18.33 -5.06 -8.59
C LYS A 29 -18.62 -6.11 -9.68
N ARG A 30 -18.56 -5.72 -10.95
CA ARG A 30 -18.75 -6.64 -12.10
C ARG A 30 -17.54 -7.52 -12.36
N HIS A 31 -16.34 -7.07 -12.00
CA HIS A 31 -15.09 -7.78 -12.23
C HIS A 31 -14.43 -8.11 -10.89
N LEU A 32 -14.95 -9.13 -10.20
CA LEU A 32 -14.46 -9.56 -8.87
C LEU A 32 -12.96 -9.95 -8.86
N GLN A 33 -12.39 -10.33 -10.00
CA GLN A 33 -10.95 -10.53 -10.16
C GLN A 33 -10.12 -9.24 -9.95
N LEU A 34 -10.73 -8.06 -10.12
CA LEU A 34 -10.16 -6.75 -9.81
C LEU A 34 -10.45 -6.32 -8.36
N SER A 35 -11.23 -7.10 -7.61
CA SER A 35 -11.48 -6.89 -6.18
C SER A 35 -10.25 -7.24 -5.33
N THR A 36 -9.14 -7.64 -5.94
CA THR A 36 -7.86 -7.81 -5.28
C THR A 36 -7.50 -6.53 -4.52
N LYS A 37 -7.20 -6.72 -3.23
CA LYS A 37 -7.10 -5.71 -2.17
C LYS A 37 -6.65 -4.36 -2.72
N LEU A 38 -7.61 -3.47 -2.97
CA LEU A 38 -7.33 -2.05 -3.17
C LEU A 38 -6.39 -1.65 -2.03
N GLY A 39 -5.14 -1.32 -2.38
CA GLY A 39 -4.11 -1.00 -1.40
C GLY A 39 -4.70 -0.06 -0.37
N LYS A 40 -4.80 -0.53 0.87
CA LYS A 40 -5.23 0.32 1.98
C LYS A 40 -4.30 1.54 1.95
N ARG A 41 -4.85 2.72 2.23
CA ARG A 41 -4.11 4.00 2.20
C ARG A 41 -2.78 4.00 2.99
N GLN A 42 -2.59 3.03 3.89
CA GLN A 42 -1.30 2.72 4.53
C GLN A 42 -0.18 2.36 3.55
N GLU A 43 -0.44 1.62 2.47
CA GLU A 43 0.58 1.23 1.48
C GLU A 43 1.10 2.45 0.70
N ALA A 44 0.23 3.40 0.36
CA ALA A 44 0.65 4.65 -0.28
C ALA A 44 1.52 5.52 0.65
N ALA A 45 1.13 5.63 1.93
CA ALA A 45 1.93 6.35 2.92
C ALA A 45 3.29 5.69 3.18
N ARG A 46 3.37 4.34 3.13
CA ARG A 46 4.64 3.60 3.19
C ARG A 46 5.51 3.92 1.98
N PHE A 47 4.92 3.93 0.78
CA PHE A 47 5.63 4.27 -0.45
C PHE A 47 6.16 5.71 -0.43
N ASP A 48 5.31 6.67 -0.06
CA ASP A 48 5.67 8.09 0.03
C ASP A 48 6.72 8.36 1.13
N GLY A 49 6.69 7.59 2.22
CA GLY A 49 7.64 7.66 3.32
C GLY A 49 8.99 6.99 3.02
N PHE A 50 9.06 6.12 2.02
CA PHE A 50 10.26 5.36 1.65
C PHE A 50 11.23 6.21 0.81
N THR A 51 11.71 7.31 1.40
CA THR A 51 12.67 8.21 0.76
C THR A 51 14.11 7.79 1.12
N PRO A 52 15.11 8.01 0.24
CA PRO A 52 16.51 7.72 0.55
C PRO A 52 16.99 8.37 1.84
N LYS A 53 16.50 9.58 2.13
CA LYS A 53 16.82 10.30 3.37
C LYS A 53 16.29 9.58 4.62
N ALA A 54 15.04 9.12 4.60
CA ALA A 54 14.44 8.40 5.71
C ALA A 54 15.11 7.03 5.93
N VAL A 55 15.44 6.35 4.82
CA VAL A 55 16.15 5.07 4.85
C VAL A 55 17.56 5.22 5.41
N ASN A 56 18.33 6.18 4.91
CA ASN A 56 19.70 6.42 5.40
C ASN A 56 19.71 6.81 6.88
N TRP A 57 18.80 7.71 7.30
CA TRP A 57 18.69 8.10 8.70
C TRP A 57 18.41 6.93 9.65
N TYR A 58 17.58 5.97 9.22
CA TYR A 58 17.34 4.74 9.99
C TYR A 58 18.62 3.91 10.13
N PHE A 59 19.36 3.71 9.04
CA PHE A 59 20.60 2.93 9.09
C PHE A 59 21.71 3.62 9.88
N ASP A 60 21.82 4.95 9.78
CA ASP A 60 22.76 5.73 10.58
C ASP A 60 22.54 5.47 12.08
N ILE A 61 21.30 5.58 12.57
CA ILE A 61 20.96 5.31 13.98
C ILE A 61 21.19 3.84 14.33
N ARG A 62 20.81 2.91 13.45
CA ARG A 62 20.99 1.48 13.67
C ARG A 62 22.47 1.14 13.86
N GLU A 63 23.34 1.72 13.05
CA GLU A 63 24.78 1.47 13.12
C GLU A 63 25.45 2.19 14.29
N THR A 64 25.05 3.44 14.59
CA THR A 64 25.65 4.20 15.70
C THR A 64 25.23 3.69 17.07
N GLU A 65 23.93 3.47 17.28
CA GLU A 65 23.38 3.14 18.61
C GLU A 65 23.34 1.63 18.89
N TYR A 66 23.16 0.83 17.83
CA TYR A 66 22.88 -0.61 17.95
C TYR A 66 23.85 -1.49 17.17
N GLY A 67 24.94 -0.95 16.63
CA GLY A 67 25.92 -1.71 15.84
C GLY A 67 26.59 -2.87 16.58
N TRP A 68 26.53 -2.87 17.92
CA TRP A 68 27.02 -3.96 18.77
C TRP A 68 26.08 -5.18 18.80
N ILE A 69 24.82 -5.03 18.38
CA ILE A 69 23.87 -6.13 18.24
C ILE A 69 24.22 -6.89 16.95
N LYS A 70 24.59 -8.16 17.12
CA LYS A 70 24.94 -8.99 15.98
C LYS A 70 23.72 -9.26 15.09
N PRO A 71 23.89 -9.43 13.77
CA PRO A 71 22.79 -9.74 12.87
C PRO A 71 21.98 -10.96 13.30
N GLU A 72 22.62 -11.98 13.89
CA GLU A 72 21.96 -13.20 14.35
C GLU A 72 21.01 -12.96 15.54
N ASN A 73 21.19 -11.84 16.24
CA ASN A 73 20.35 -11.40 17.35
C ASN A 73 19.30 -10.35 16.92
N THR A 74 19.21 -10.04 15.63
CA THR A 74 18.22 -9.10 15.07
C THR A 74 17.05 -9.90 14.52
N VAL A 75 15.87 -9.73 15.10
CA VAL A 75 14.63 -10.38 14.63
C VAL A 75 13.62 -9.34 14.18
N ASN A 76 12.91 -9.63 13.09
CA ASN A 76 11.77 -8.83 12.67
C ASN A 76 10.53 -9.18 13.52
N VAL A 77 9.67 -8.20 13.78
CA VAL A 77 8.39 -8.36 14.48
C VAL A 77 7.27 -7.90 13.55
N ASP A 78 7.23 -8.43 12.33
CA ASP A 78 6.28 -8.02 11.28
C ASP A 78 5.27 -9.11 10.89
N GLU A 79 5.30 -10.28 11.55
CA GLU A 79 4.25 -11.30 11.45
C GLU A 79 3.77 -11.74 12.86
N GLY A 80 2.83 -10.98 13.43
CA GLY A 80 2.05 -11.45 14.59
C GLY A 80 2.39 -10.81 15.94
N GLY A 81 2.37 -9.48 16.03
CA GLY A 81 2.22 -8.80 17.32
C GLY A 81 0.89 -9.21 17.98
N ILE A 82 0.93 -10.23 18.84
CA ILE A 82 -0.17 -10.73 19.66
C ILE A 82 -1.39 -11.22 18.84
N MET A 83 -1.41 -12.51 18.49
CA MET A 83 -2.63 -13.27 18.16
C MET A 83 -3.40 -13.72 19.43
N ALA A 84 -3.24 -13.04 20.57
CA ALA A 84 -4.07 -13.28 21.75
C ALA A 84 -5.34 -12.41 21.66
N GLY A 85 -6.44 -12.96 21.14
CA GLY A 85 -7.71 -12.23 21.12
C GLY A 85 -8.83 -12.76 20.23
N PHE A 86 -8.68 -13.87 19.51
CA PHE A 86 -9.84 -14.63 19.05
C PHE A 86 -10.18 -15.67 20.12
N GLY A 87 -10.95 -15.23 21.12
CA GLY A 87 -11.60 -16.12 22.06
C GLY A 87 -12.47 -17.12 21.30
N HIS A 88 -12.23 -18.40 21.52
CA HIS A 88 -13.19 -19.43 21.18
C HIS A 88 -14.33 -19.40 22.22
N ASN A 89 -15.54 -19.48 21.66
CA ASN A 89 -16.88 -19.63 22.25
C ASN A 89 -17.61 -18.34 22.69
#